data_AF-A0A914ELB8-F1
#
_entry.id   AF-A0A914ELB8-F1
#
_cell.length_a   1.000
_cell.length_b   1.000
_cell.length_c   1.000
_cell.angle_alpha   90.00
_cell.angle_beta   90.00
_cell.angle_gamma   90.00
#
_symmetry.space_group_name_H-M   'P 1'
#
loop_
_entity.id
_entity.type
_entity.pdbx_description
1 polymer ?
#
loop_
_entity_poly.entity_id
_entity_poly.type
_entity_poly.pdbx_seq_one_letter_code
_entity_poly.pdbx_strand_id
1 'polypeptide(L)'
;MFSIGIMILHSLECASARYSMAAVHPADKIAFILSWDGPFLNNILLIMIGTSVTVGLFTNIQYLQNIFFLFAICLTTILLFALLFLTACLYRYEKREAQGIKWYQCFVRGDHAFSNKCVSNFDEASAEVLHEKLTEIHPSLTGNLAKLTTCKKSKYYVFMLVVILIFAIYGCFTFRINLSGEHFIKINSN
;
A
#
# COMPACT_ATOMS: atom_id res chain seq x y z
N MET A 1 8.56 0.99 8.95
CA MET A 1 7.63 -0.10 9.30
C MET A 1 6.23 0.43 9.55
N PHE A 2 6.03 1.24 10.59
CA PHE A 2 4.72 1.84 10.91
C PHE A 2 4.10 2.62 9.74
N SER A 3 4.89 3.44 9.04
CA SER A 3 4.42 4.20 7.87
C SER A 3 3.94 3.32 6.71
N ILE A 4 4.60 2.18 6.46
CA ILE A 4 4.20 1.23 5.41
C ILE A 4 2.87 0.56 5.80
N GLY A 5 2.73 0.17 7.07
CA GLY A 5 1.48 -0.38 7.60
C GLY A 5 0.31 0.59 7.48
N ILE A 6 0.50 1.86 7.85
CA ILE A 6 -0.52 2.91 7.68
C ILE A 6 -0.88 3.10 6.21
N MET A 7 0.12 3.11 5.31
CA MET A 7 -0.13 3.28 3.89
C MET A 7 -0.99 2.14 3.32
N ILE A 8 -0.76 0.90 3.75
CA ILE A 8 -1.57 -0.26 3.37
C ILE A 8 -3.00 -0.10 3.90
N LEU A 9 -3.16 0.27 5.17
CA LEU A 9 -4.48 0.49 5.78
C LEU A 9 -5.27 1.59 5.05
N HIS A 10 -4.62 2.72 4.76
CA HIS A 10 -5.27 3.82 4.06
C HIS A 10 -5.63 3.46 2.62
N SER A 11 -4.75 2.72 1.91
CA SER A 11 -5.04 2.24 0.56
C SER A 11 -6.24 1.31 0.54
N LEU A 12 -6.35 0.45 1.55
CA LEU A 12 -7.43 -0.51 1.72
C LEU A 12 -8.76 0.18 2.08
N GLU A 13 -8.73 1.21 2.91
CA GLU A 13 -9.88 2.07 3.23
C GLU A 13 -10.38 2.80 1.97
N CYS A 14 -9.48 3.41 1.21
CA CYS A 14 -9.81 4.03 -0.07
C CYS A 14 -10.39 3.02 -1.07
N ALA A 15 -9.85 1.80 -1.13
CA ALA A 15 -10.40 0.73 -1.95
C ALA A 15 -11.83 0.35 -1.50
N SER A 16 -12.04 0.09 -0.20
CA SER A 16 -13.36 -0.29 0.31
C SER A 16 -14.42 0.81 0.09
N ALA A 17 -14.04 2.09 0.20
CA ALA A 17 -14.91 3.22 -0.13
C ALA A 17 -15.28 3.26 -1.62
N ARG A 18 -14.32 3.01 -2.53
CA ARG A 18 -14.57 2.98 -3.99
C ARG A 18 -15.57 1.91 -4.40
N TYR A 19 -15.47 0.71 -3.82
CA TYR A 19 -16.34 -0.41 -4.17
C TYR A 19 -17.59 -0.54 -3.30
N SER A 20 -17.83 0.39 -2.36
CA SER A 20 -19.03 0.34 -1.49
C SER A 20 -20.33 0.42 -2.30
N MET A 21 -20.28 1.01 -3.50
CA MET A 21 -21.43 1.14 -4.40
C MET A 21 -21.56 -0.01 -5.41
N ALA A 22 -20.57 -0.91 -5.47
CA ALA A 22 -20.41 -1.89 -6.55
C ALA A 22 -21.00 -3.27 -6.24
N ALA A 23 -20.93 -3.71 -4.98
CA ALA A 23 -21.24 -5.08 -4.59
C ALA A 23 -22.10 -5.12 -3.32
N VAL A 24 -23.23 -5.81 -3.41
CA VAL A 24 -24.20 -5.98 -2.32
C VAL A 24 -23.74 -7.02 -1.30
N HIS A 25 -22.92 -8.00 -1.71
CA HIS A 25 -22.42 -9.05 -0.83
C HIS A 25 -20.96 -8.78 -0.38
N PRO A 26 -20.66 -8.79 0.92
CA PRO A 26 -19.34 -8.41 1.46
C PRO A 26 -18.21 -9.36 1.02
N ALA A 27 -18.51 -10.64 0.78
CA ALA A 27 -17.49 -11.58 0.28
C ALA A 27 -17.08 -11.27 -1.16
N ASP A 28 -18.06 -10.91 -2.01
CA ASP A 28 -17.82 -10.61 -3.43
C ASP A 28 -17.08 -9.27 -3.55
N LYS A 29 -17.42 -8.30 -2.70
CA LYS A 29 -16.72 -7.01 -2.58
C LYS A 29 -15.24 -7.16 -2.22
N ILE A 30 -14.93 -8.00 -1.22
CA ILE A 30 -13.53 -8.24 -0.81
C ILE A 30 -12.77 -9.04 -1.84
N ALA A 31 -13.39 -10.06 -2.46
CA ALA A 31 -12.78 -10.79 -3.55
C ALA A 31 -12.40 -9.83 -4.70
N PHE A 32 -13.28 -8.88 -5.02
CA PHE A 32 -13.03 -7.86 -6.02
C PHE A 32 -11.87 -6.94 -5.64
N ILE A 33 -11.90 -6.36 -4.43
CA ILE A 33 -10.81 -5.52 -3.90
C ILE A 33 -9.47 -6.26 -3.95
N LEU A 34 -9.45 -7.50 -3.46
CA LEU A 34 -8.25 -8.31 -3.37
C LEU A 34 -7.75 -8.75 -4.75
N SER A 35 -8.64 -8.96 -5.74
CA SER A 35 -8.25 -9.33 -7.11
C SER A 35 -7.55 -8.19 -7.85
N TRP A 36 -7.98 -6.94 -7.64
CA TRP A 36 -7.45 -5.77 -8.35
C TRP A 36 -6.29 -5.09 -7.59
N ASP A 37 -6.48 -4.76 -6.31
CA ASP A 37 -5.48 -4.02 -5.53
C ASP A 37 -4.48 -4.98 -4.82
N GLY A 38 -4.87 -6.24 -4.59
CA GLY A 38 -4.06 -7.23 -3.88
C GLY A 38 -2.75 -7.62 -4.58
N PRO A 39 -2.75 -7.98 -5.88
CA PRO A 39 -1.52 -8.34 -6.59
C PRO A 39 -0.48 -7.22 -6.59
N PHE A 40 -0.93 -5.97 -6.73
CA PHE A 40 -0.06 -4.80 -6.72
C PHE A 40 0.62 -4.60 -5.37
N LEU A 41 -0.14 -4.63 -4.28
CA LEU A 41 0.40 -4.52 -2.91
C LEU A 41 1.36 -5.68 -2.59
N ASN A 42 1.00 -6.91 -2.99
CA ASN A 42 1.83 -8.08 -2.81
C ASN A 42 3.15 -7.97 -3.57
N ASN A 43 3.11 -7.56 -4.84
CA ASN A 43 4.31 -7.41 -5.67
C ASN A 43 5.28 -6.35 -5.12
N ILE A 44 4.78 -5.20 -4.66
CA ILE A 44 5.63 -4.16 -4.05
C ILE A 44 6.33 -4.69 -2.80
N LEU A 45 5.59 -5.36 -1.91
CA LEU A 45 6.15 -5.91 -0.68
C LEU A 45 7.18 -7.01 -0.97
N LEU A 46 6.92 -7.88 -1.95
CA LEU A 46 7.88 -8.90 -2.40
C LEU A 46 9.17 -8.30 -2.95
N ILE A 47 9.07 -7.23 -3.76
CA ILE A 47 10.25 -6.52 -4.28
C ILE A 47 11.05 -5.90 -3.13
N MET A 48 10.38 -5.28 -2.15
CA MET A 48 11.02 -4.69 -0.98
C MET A 48 11.70 -5.75 -0.09
N ILE A 49 11.08 -6.92 0.07
CA ILE A 49 11.68 -8.07 0.78
C ILE A 49 12.89 -8.57 0.01
N GLY A 50 12.76 -8.83 -1.30
CA GLY A 50 13.85 -9.31 -2.14
C GLY A 50 15.05 -8.38 -2.13
N THR A 51 14.82 -7.08 -2.32
CA THR A 51 15.89 -6.07 -2.27
C THR A 51 16.57 -6.03 -0.91
N SER A 52 15.82 -6.00 0.20
CA SER A 52 16.43 -6.01 1.54
C SER A 52 17.26 -7.27 1.83
N VAL A 53 16.80 -8.45 1.40
CA VAL A 53 17.56 -9.70 1.52
C VAL A 53 18.82 -9.67 0.67
N THR A 54 18.74 -9.20 -0.58
CA THR A 54 19.93 -9.10 -1.44
C THR A 54 20.98 -8.18 -0.83
N VAL A 55 20.59 -7.00 -0.34
CA VAL A 55 21.54 -6.08 0.31
C VAL A 55 22.14 -6.71 1.57
N GLY A 56 21.35 -7.43 2.37
CA GLY A 56 21.84 -8.16 3.54
C GLY A 56 22.88 -9.23 3.18
N LEU A 57 22.73 -9.91 2.05
CA LEU A 57 23.67 -10.95 1.60
C LEU A 57 24.99 -10.39 1.05
N PHE A 58 24.96 -9.24 0.37
CA PHE A 58 26.14 -8.64 -0.26
C PHE A 58 26.92 -7.67 0.64
N THR A 59 26.43 -7.43 1.86
CA THR A 59 27.07 -6.50 2.80
C THR A 59 28.11 -7.21 3.68
N ASN A 60 29.34 -6.69 3.71
CA ASN A 60 30.43 -7.25 4.53
C ASN A 60 30.42 -6.77 6.00
N ILE A 61 29.59 -5.77 6.34
CA ILE A 61 29.48 -5.22 7.69
C ILE A 61 28.36 -5.93 8.46
N GLN A 62 28.73 -6.71 9.48
CA GLN A 62 27.80 -7.54 10.26
C GLN A 62 26.60 -6.75 10.83
N TYR A 63 26.84 -5.53 11.33
CA TYR A 63 25.78 -4.69 11.88
C TYR A 63 24.74 -4.32 10.83
N LEU A 64 25.19 -3.95 9.63
CA LEU A 64 24.32 -3.55 8.53
C LEU A 64 23.56 -4.76 7.97
N GLN A 65 24.22 -5.92 7.88
CA GLN A 65 23.60 -7.20 7.53
C GLN A 65 22.44 -7.56 8.46
N ASN A 66 22.64 -7.46 9.79
CA ASN A 66 21.59 -7.74 10.77
C ASN A 66 20.39 -6.80 10.64
N ILE A 67 20.62 -5.51 10.35
CA ILE A 67 19.54 -4.53 10.15
C ILE A 67 18.69 -4.88 8.92
N PHE A 68 19.33 -5.22 7.80
CA PHE A 68 18.62 -5.56 6.57
C PHE A 68 17.81 -6.85 6.71
N PHE A 69 18.34 -7.86 7.40
CA PHE A 69 17.57 -9.07 7.70
C PHE A 69 16.41 -8.83 8.66
N LEU A 70 16.62 -8.03 9.71
CA LEU A 70 15.53 -7.62 10.61
C LEU A 70 14.42 -6.89 9.84
N PHE A 71 14.81 -6.02 8.91
CA PHE A 71 13.87 -5.32 8.04
C PHE A 71 13.09 -6.28 7.14
N ALA A 72 13.75 -7.25 6.52
CA ALA A 72 13.12 -8.27 5.68
C ALA A 72 12.09 -9.12 6.46
N ILE A 73 12.44 -9.53 7.69
CA ILE A 73 11.54 -10.29 8.57
C ILE A 73 10.30 -9.45 8.89
N CYS A 74 10.50 -8.18 9.28
CA CYS A 74 9.39 -7.28 9.58
C CYS A 74 8.49 -6.99 8.35
N LEU A 75 9.05 -6.91 7.14
CA LEU A 75 8.22 -6.78 5.93
C LEU A 75 7.42 -8.05 5.66
N THR A 76 8.02 -9.22 5.89
CA THR A 76 7.35 -10.52 5.72
C THR A 76 6.19 -10.69 6.70
N THR A 77 6.38 -10.27 7.96
CA THR A 77 5.30 -10.32 8.96
C THR A 77 4.18 -9.35 8.60
N ILE A 78 4.49 -8.15 8.10
CA ILE A 78 3.47 -7.22 7.60
C ILE A 78 2.70 -7.82 6.41
N LEU A 79 3.38 -8.50 5.49
CA LEU A 79 2.73 -9.14 4.34
C LEU A 79 1.73 -10.21 4.79
N LEU A 80 2.15 -11.11 5.69
CA LEU A 80 1.27 -12.15 6.25
C LEU A 80 0.09 -11.54 7.01
N PHE A 81 0.35 -10.52 7.81
CA PHE A 81 -0.68 -9.81 8.55
C PHE A 81 -1.68 -9.11 7.61
N ALA A 82 -1.21 -8.49 6.54
CA ALA A 82 -2.05 -7.83 5.56
C ALA A 82 -2.94 -8.82 4.79
N LEU A 83 -2.38 -9.94 4.32
CA LEU A 83 -3.13 -10.92 3.54
C LEU A 83 -4.18 -11.67 4.36
N LEU A 84 -3.84 -12.07 5.59
CA LEU A 84 -4.72 -12.92 6.41
C LEU A 84 -5.58 -12.10 7.37
N PHE A 85 -4.94 -11.28 8.19
CA PHE A 85 -5.62 -10.61 9.30
C PHE A 85 -6.44 -9.41 8.82
N LEU A 86 -5.87 -8.53 7.97
CA LEU A 86 -6.63 -7.38 7.47
C LEU A 86 -7.81 -7.81 6.60
N THR A 87 -7.65 -8.82 5.75
CA THR A 87 -8.75 -9.39 4.94
C THR A 87 -9.88 -9.92 5.82
N ALA A 88 -9.55 -10.65 6.90
CA ALA A 88 -10.56 -11.15 7.84
C ALA A 88 -11.25 -10.02 8.61
N CYS A 89 -10.51 -8.99 9.01
CA CYS A 89 -11.05 -7.80 9.67
C CYS A 89 -11.99 -7.02 8.76
N LEU A 90 -11.59 -6.79 7.51
CA LEU A 90 -12.44 -6.17 6.50
C LEU A 90 -13.73 -6.97 6.29
N TYR A 91 -13.64 -8.29 6.17
CA TYR A 91 -14.83 -9.12 5.99
C TYR A 91 -15.82 -8.97 7.14
N ARG A 92 -15.32 -8.92 8.38
CA ARG A 92 -16.17 -8.65 9.54
C ARG A 92 -16.77 -7.25 9.52
N TYR A 93 -15.99 -6.26 9.12
CA TYR A 93 -16.43 -4.87 9.01
C TYR A 93 -17.54 -4.73 7.97
N GLU A 94 -17.30 -5.18 6.73
CA GLU A 94 -18.25 -5.07 5.63
C GLU A 94 -19.51 -5.91 5.88
N LYS A 95 -19.37 -7.07 6.53
CA LYS A 95 -20.54 -7.85 6.97
C LYS A 95 -21.41 -7.09 7.96
N ARG A 96 -20.81 -6.33 8.89
CA ARG A 96 -21.57 -5.50 9.85
C ARG A 96 -22.22 -4.31 9.17
N GLU A 97 -21.51 -3.69 8.24
CA GLU A 97 -22.04 -2.58 7.42
C GLU A 97 -23.25 -3.03 6.60
N ALA A 98 -23.16 -4.19 5.93
CA ALA A 98 -24.27 -4.77 5.18
C ALA A 98 -25.48 -5.17 6.05
N GLN A 99 -25.26 -5.41 7.35
CA GLN A 99 -26.33 -5.66 8.34
C GLN A 99 -26.94 -4.38 8.93
N GLY A 100 -26.50 -3.19 8.48
CA GLY A 100 -26.95 -1.90 8.98
C GLY A 100 -26.47 -1.57 10.40
N ILE A 101 -25.48 -2.31 10.92
CA ILE A 101 -24.96 -2.13 12.28
C ILE A 101 -23.90 -1.04 12.25
N LYS A 102 -24.12 0.03 13.02
CA LYS A 102 -23.14 1.12 13.11
C LYS A 102 -21.89 0.65 13.85
N TRP A 103 -20.72 1.19 13.49
CA TRP A 103 -19.42 0.77 14.01
C TRP A 103 -19.28 0.78 15.55
N TYR A 104 -20.03 1.66 16.24
CA TYR A 104 -20.04 1.78 17.70
C TYR A 104 -21.02 0.81 18.40
N GLN A 105 -21.89 0.14 17.66
CA GLN A 105 -22.85 -0.81 18.21
C GLN A 105 -22.20 -2.20 18.32
N CYS A 106 -21.52 -2.43 19.44
CA CYS A 106 -20.97 -3.73 19.78
C CYS A 106 -22.10 -4.67 20.28
N PHE A 107 -22.06 -5.94 19.85
CA PHE A 107 -22.97 -7.02 20.29
C PHE A 107 -24.46 -6.90 19.91
N VAL A 108 -24.81 -6.00 18.99
CA VAL A 108 -26.17 -5.92 18.43
C VAL A 108 -26.26 -6.84 17.20
N ARG A 109 -27.33 -7.66 17.12
CA ARG A 109 -27.65 -8.42 15.91
C ARG A 109 -28.37 -7.48 14.93
N GLY A 110 -27.76 -7.23 13.78
CA GLY A 110 -28.40 -6.54 12.66
C GLY A 110 -29.28 -7.47 11.84
N ASP A 111 -29.96 -6.92 10.83
CA ASP A 111 -30.87 -7.68 9.99
C ASP A 111 -30.12 -8.73 9.16
N HIS A 112 -30.72 -9.91 9.02
CA HIS A 112 -30.17 -11.02 8.23
C HIS A 112 -30.66 -11.03 6.77
N ALA A 113 -31.54 -10.09 6.41
CA ALA A 113 -32.03 -9.92 5.06
C ALA A 113 -30.99 -9.18 4.21
N PHE A 114 -30.00 -9.91 3.70
CA PHE A 114 -29.22 -9.41 2.58
C PHE A 114 -30.19 -9.25 1.40
N SER A 115 -30.22 -8.07 0.78
CA SER A 115 -30.95 -7.89 -0.48
C SER A 115 -30.44 -8.94 -1.48
N ASN A 116 -31.38 -9.57 -2.20
CA ASN A 116 -31.04 -10.56 -3.23
C ASN A 116 -29.95 -9.99 -4.15
N LYS A 117 -29.00 -10.85 -4.56
CA LYS A 117 -27.99 -10.48 -5.56
C LYS A 117 -28.71 -9.84 -6.75
N CYS A 118 -28.51 -8.54 -6.97
CA CYS A 118 -29.12 -7.84 -8.12
C CYS A 118 -28.54 -8.33 -9.44
N VAL A 119 -27.38 -9.00 -9.42
CA VAL A 119 -26.74 -9.61 -10.58
C VAL A 119 -26.33 -11.03 -10.20
N SER A 120 -26.91 -12.02 -10.88
CA SER A 120 -26.69 -13.45 -10.60
C SER A 120 -25.30 -13.92 -11.02
N ASN A 121 -24.70 -13.30 -12.05
CA ASN A 121 -23.36 -13.57 -12.56
C ASN A 121 -22.66 -12.25 -12.91
N PHE A 122 -21.58 -11.91 -12.23
CA PHE A 122 -20.66 -10.87 -12.70
C PHE A 122 -19.82 -11.49 -13.82
N ASP A 123 -20.01 -11.01 -15.05
CA ASP A 123 -19.17 -11.38 -16.18
C ASP A 123 -17.84 -10.60 -16.08
N GLU A 124 -16.70 -11.21 -16.44
CA GLU A 124 -15.37 -10.60 -16.27
C GLU A 124 -15.27 -9.23 -16.96
N ALA A 125 -15.85 -9.10 -18.15
CA ALA A 125 -15.92 -7.85 -18.91
C ALA A 125 -16.74 -6.77 -18.19
N SER A 126 -17.83 -7.15 -17.51
CA SER A 126 -18.67 -6.21 -16.75
C SER A 126 -17.97 -5.74 -15.47
N ALA A 127 -17.16 -6.61 -14.87
CA ALA A 127 -16.31 -6.31 -13.73
C ALA A 127 -15.21 -5.31 -14.09
N GLU A 128 -14.55 -5.49 -15.23
CA GLU A 128 -13.51 -4.56 -15.71
C GLU A 128 -14.08 -3.17 -16.01
N VAL A 129 -15.20 -3.09 -16.71
CA VAL A 129 -15.88 -1.80 -17.00
C VAL A 129 -16.33 -1.12 -15.70
N LEU A 130 -16.82 -1.88 -14.72
CA LEU A 130 -17.19 -1.34 -13.41
C LEU A 130 -15.97 -0.81 -12.66
N HIS A 131 -14.85 -1.53 -12.69
CA HIS A 131 -13.59 -1.09 -12.10
C HIS A 131 -13.12 0.24 -12.72
N GLU A 132 -13.13 0.33 -14.05
CA GLU A 132 -12.75 1.54 -14.79
C GLU A 132 -13.65 2.73 -14.42
N LYS A 133 -14.98 2.54 -14.40
CA LYS A 133 -15.92 3.59 -14.02
C LYS A 133 -15.75 4.06 -12.58
N LEU A 134 -15.50 3.14 -11.65
CA LEU A 134 -15.30 3.50 -10.24
C LEU A 134 -13.96 4.19 -10.00
N THR A 135 -12.92 3.84 -10.77
CA THR A 135 -11.64 4.55 -10.74
C THR A 135 -11.72 5.94 -11.38
N GLU A 136 -12.59 6.14 -12.37
CA GLU A 136 -12.91 7.47 -12.91
C GLU A 136 -13.64 8.36 -11.89
N ILE A 137 -14.61 7.81 -11.17
CA ILE A 137 -15.46 8.55 -10.21
C ILE A 137 -14.68 8.92 -8.94
N HIS A 138 -13.84 8.01 -8.45
CA HIS A 138 -12.96 8.24 -7.31
C HIS A 138 -11.49 8.15 -7.73
N PRO A 139 -10.96 9.21 -8.37
CA PRO A 139 -9.58 9.24 -8.78
C PRO A 139 -8.70 9.17 -7.54
N SER A 140 -7.87 8.13 -7.46
CA SER A 140 -6.80 8.06 -6.47
C SER A 140 -5.80 9.20 -6.68
N LEU A 141 -4.98 9.50 -5.66
CA LEU A 141 -3.86 10.44 -5.79
C LEU A 141 -2.96 10.06 -6.98
N THR A 142 -2.80 8.75 -7.25
CA THR A 142 -2.12 8.22 -8.43
C THR A 142 -2.81 8.58 -9.75
N GLY A 143 -4.14 8.56 -9.82
CA GLY A 143 -4.89 9.01 -11.00
C GLY A 143 -4.73 10.52 -11.26
N ASN A 144 -4.67 11.33 -10.22
CA ASN A 144 -4.40 12.77 -10.35
C ASN A 144 -2.93 13.05 -10.74
N LEU A 145 -1.98 12.29 -10.21
CA LEU A 145 -0.57 12.36 -10.62
C LEU A 145 -0.38 11.90 -12.07
N ALA A 146 -1.08 10.87 -12.52
CA ALA A 146 -1.08 10.42 -13.91
C ALA A 146 -1.67 11.47 -14.88
N LYS A 147 -2.70 12.21 -14.43
CA LYS A 147 -3.22 13.36 -15.18
C LYS A 147 -2.21 14.51 -15.26
N LEU A 148 -1.44 14.73 -14.20
CA LEU A 148 -0.34 15.72 -14.17
C LEU A 148 0.81 15.34 -15.12
N THR A 149 1.16 14.06 -15.24
CA THR A 149 2.24 13.59 -16.15
C THR A 149 1.83 13.60 -17.62
N THR A 150 0.54 13.53 -17.93
CA THR A 150 0.01 13.61 -19.30
C THR A 150 -0.35 15.03 -19.75
N CYS A 151 -0.38 16.00 -18.83
CA CYS A 151 -0.59 17.40 -19.16
C CYS A 151 0.55 17.98 -20.02
N LYS A 152 0.25 18.94 -20.91
CA LYS A 152 1.25 19.63 -21.76
C LYS A 152 2.40 20.29 -20.98
N LYS A 153 2.19 20.57 -19.68
CA LYS A 153 3.21 21.10 -18.75
C LYS A 153 4.13 20.02 -18.15
N SER A 154 3.92 18.74 -18.44
CA SER A 154 4.72 17.62 -17.91
C SER A 154 6.21 17.74 -18.23
N LYS A 155 6.55 18.35 -19.38
CA LYS A 155 7.93 18.63 -19.79
C LYS A 155 8.73 19.42 -18.75
N TYR A 156 8.10 20.37 -18.05
CA TYR A 156 8.76 21.15 -16.99
C TYR A 156 9.04 20.31 -15.73
N TYR A 157 8.11 19.42 -15.36
CA TYR A 157 8.32 18.52 -14.22
C TYR A 157 9.41 17.49 -14.50
N VAL A 158 9.47 16.95 -15.73
CA VAL A 158 10.54 16.06 -16.17
C VAL A 158 11.88 16.77 -16.14
N PHE A 159 11.96 18.01 -16.64
CA PHE A 159 13.18 18.80 -16.58
C PHE A 159 13.66 19.04 -15.14
N MET A 160 12.75 19.41 -14.22
CA MET A 160 13.09 19.58 -12.81
C MET A 160 13.62 18.30 -12.15
N LEU A 161 13.01 17.14 -12.46
CA LEU A 161 13.49 15.85 -11.97
C LEU A 161 14.91 15.55 -12.46
N VAL A 162 15.21 15.83 -13.73
CA VAL A 162 16.55 15.63 -14.31
C VAL A 162 17.58 16.51 -13.60
N VAL A 163 17.27 17.78 -13.34
CA VAL A 163 18.17 18.70 -12.60
C VAL A 163 18.43 18.18 -11.19
N ILE A 164 17.41 17.71 -10.47
CA ILE A 164 17.56 17.13 -9.13
C ILE A 164 18.44 15.88 -9.18
N LEU A 165 18.27 15.04 -10.20
CA LEU A 165 19.03 13.80 -10.37
C LEU A 165 20.52 14.08 -10.64
N ILE A 166 20.83 15.08 -11.47
CA ILE A 166 22.21 15.54 -11.71
C ILE A 166 22.83 16.06 -10.40
N PHE A 167 22.10 16.86 -9.63
CA PHE A 167 22.55 17.34 -8.32
C PHE A 167 22.77 16.19 -7.33
N ALA A 168 21.90 15.19 -7.30
CA ALA A 168 22.02 14.02 -6.44
C ALA A 168 23.26 13.19 -6.81
N ILE A 169 23.50 12.94 -8.09
CA ILE A 169 24.70 12.24 -8.58
C ILE A 169 25.96 13.02 -8.19
N TYR A 170 25.98 14.33 -8.45
CA TYR A 170 27.10 15.19 -8.09
C TYR A 170 27.36 15.21 -6.58
N GLY A 171 26.29 15.25 -5.78
CA GLY A 171 26.33 15.12 -4.33
C GLY A 171 26.93 13.78 -3.90
N CYS A 172 26.51 12.67 -4.48
CA CYS A 172 27.07 11.34 -4.19
C CYS A 172 28.57 11.25 -4.47
N PHE A 173 29.08 11.92 -5.52
CA PHE A 173 30.52 11.97 -5.79
C PHE A 173 31.29 12.86 -4.81
N THR A 174 30.67 13.94 -4.34
CA THR A 174 31.32 14.97 -3.51
C THR A 174 31.32 14.61 -2.03
N PHE A 175 30.27 13.96 -1.53
CA PHE A 175 30.18 13.54 -0.13
C PHE A 175 31.01 12.27 0.12
N ARG A 176 32.30 12.45 0.44
CA ARG A 176 33.10 11.40 1.08
C ARG A 176 32.70 11.26 2.54
N ILE A 177 31.99 10.18 2.87
CA ILE A 177 31.65 9.83 4.25
C ILE A 177 32.94 9.35 4.94
N ASN A 178 33.65 10.27 5.59
CA ASN A 178 34.78 9.92 6.45
C ASN A 178 34.24 9.80 7.89
N LEU A 179 33.96 8.56 8.31
CA LEU A 179 33.52 8.26 9.68
C LEU A 179 34.72 8.41 10.63
N SER A 180 35.09 9.66 10.95
CA SER A 180 36.11 9.92 11.98
C SER A 180 35.54 9.58 13.36
N GLY A 181 36.37 8.97 14.22
CA GLY A 181 36.01 8.55 15.58
C GLY A 181 35.40 9.66 16.45
N GLU A 182 35.68 10.92 16.10
CA GLU A 182 35.17 12.14 16.73
C GLU A 182 33.62 12.26 16.67
N HIS A 183 32.98 11.66 15.65
CA HIS A 183 31.51 11.69 15.50
C HIS A 183 30.78 10.76 16.48
N PHE A 184 31.51 9.84 17.14
CA PHE A 184 30.94 8.86 18.07
C PHE A 184 31.12 9.24 19.54
N ILE A 185 31.90 10.28 19.83
CA ILE A 185 32.09 10.79 21.19
C ILE A 185 30.86 11.63 21.53
N LYS A 186 30.10 11.22 22.56
CA LYS A 186 29.05 12.06 23.13
C LYS A 186 29.71 13.37 23.60
N ILE A 187 29.13 14.49 23.20
CA ILE A 187 29.56 15.88 23.56
C ILE A 187 29.71 16.08 25.09
N ASN A 188 29.22 15.13 25.91
CA ASN A 188 29.23 15.16 27.37
C ASN A 188 30.18 14.16 28.05
N SER A 189 31.18 13.60 27.36
CA SER A 189 32.26 12.85 28.03
C SER A 189 33.43 13.78 28.36
N ASN A 190 33.28 14.57 29.42
CA ASN A 190 34.37 15.20 30.19
C ASN A 190 34.05 15.01 31.68
#